data_AF-A0A7W0VHK0-F1
#
_entry.id   AF-A0A7W0VHK0-F1
#
_cell.length_a   1.000
_cell.length_b   1.000
_cell.length_c   1.000
_cell.angle_alpha   90.00
_cell.angle_beta   90.00
_cell.angle_gamma   90.00
#
_symmetry.space_group_name_H-M   'P 1'
#
loop_
_entity.id
_entity.type
_entity.pdbx_description
1 polymer ?
#
loop_
_entity_poly.entity_id
_entity_poly.type
_entity_poly.pdbx_seq_one_letter_code
_entity_poly.pdbx_strand_id
1 'polypeptide(L)' 'MSIGTQDAVDVSYLSDTIVALTFFEAAGELRRAVTVVKKKHGPHVRTIHEITIEDQRISVGAEALSMFPNIMVTGRGTD' A
#
# COMPACT_ATOMS: atom_id res chain seq x y z
N MET A 1 -4.39 32.47 16.24
CA MET A 1 -5.17 31.42 16.94
C MET A 1 -4.78 30.10 16.30
N SER A 2 -3.92 29.31 16.94
CA SER A 2 -3.51 28.00 16.41
C SER A 2 -4.64 27.03 16.68
N ILE A 3 -5.25 26.49 15.63
CA ILE A 3 -6.04 25.26 15.79
C ILE A 3 -4.99 24.19 16.15
N GLY A 4 -5.14 23.57 17.32
CA GLY A 4 -4.19 22.58 17.80
C GLY A 4 -4.19 21.39 16.86
N THR A 5 -3.12 21.22 16.08
CA THR A 5 -2.76 19.91 15.56
C THR A 5 -2.41 19.10 16.80
N GLN A 6 -3.35 18.29 17.29
CA GLN A 6 -2.98 17.18 18.16
C GLN A 6 -1.87 16.42 17.42
N ASP A 7 -0.71 16.25 18.03
CA ASP A 7 0.34 15.39 17.48
C ASP A 7 -0.33 14.07 17.12
N ALA A 8 -0.49 13.82 15.81
CA ALA A 8 -1.22 12.67 15.33
C ALA A 8 -0.45 11.45 15.82
N VAL A 9 -1.04 10.72 16.75
CA VAL A 9 -0.41 9.52 17.30
C VAL A 9 -0.18 8.55 16.15
N ASP A 10 1.08 8.19 15.91
CA ASP A 10 1.40 7.16 14.93
C ASP A 10 0.93 5.79 15.45
N VAL A 11 -0.21 5.35 14.94
CA VAL A 11 -0.85 4.09 15.32
C VAL A 11 -0.04 2.88 14.86
N SER A 12 0.92 3.06 13.94
CA SER A 12 1.77 1.97 13.40
C SER A 12 2.52 1.22 14.49
N TYR A 13 2.88 1.90 15.59
CA TYR A 13 3.56 1.29 16.72
C TYR A 13 2.66 0.28 17.46
N LEU A 14 1.36 0.57 17.57
CA LEU A 14 0.38 -0.29 18.23
C LEU A 14 -0.09 -1.46 17.35
N SER A 15 0.04 -1.35 16.03
CA SER A 15 -0.43 -2.37 15.10
C SER A 15 0.47 -3.60 15.07
N ASP A 16 -0.12 -4.80 15.11
CA ASP A 16 0.61 -6.05 14.86
C ASP A 16 0.79 -6.30 13.36
N THR A 17 -0.12 -5.82 12.51
CA THR A 17 -0.07 -5.93 11.05
C THR A 17 -0.43 -4.61 10.39
N ILE A 18 0.29 -4.24 9.33
CA ILE A 18 -0.03 -3.09 8.48
C ILE A 18 -0.08 -3.57 7.04
N VAL A 19 -1.21 -3.33 6.38
CA VAL A 19 -1.41 -3.58 4.94
C VAL A 19 -1.52 -2.23 4.26
N ALA A 20 -0.71 -2.03 3.21
CA ALA A 20 -0.82 -0.85 2.36
C ALA A 20 -1.68 -1.17 1.14
N LEU A 21 -2.59 -0.25 0.84
CA LEU A 21 -3.34 -0.19 -0.41
C LEU A 21 -2.87 1.06 -1.15
N THR A 22 -2.49 0.92 -2.41
CA THR A 22 -2.06 2.04 -3.24
C THR A 22 -2.62 1.92 -4.64
N PHE A 23 -2.47 3.00 -5.40
CA PHE A 23 -2.73 3.00 -6.83
C PHE A 23 -1.45 2.98 -7.63
N PHE A 24 -1.51 2.42 -8.83
CA PHE A 24 -0.47 2.52 -9.84
C PHE A 24 -1.11 2.63 -11.22
N GLU A 25 -0.40 3.24 -12.16
CA GLU A 25 -0.85 3.33 -13.54
C GLU A 25 -0.26 2.17 -14.35
N ALA A 26 -1.08 1.56 -15.21
CA ALA A 26 -0.65 0.60 -16.18
C ALA A 26 -1.48 0.72 -17.46
N ALA A 27 -0.82 0.96 -18.59
CA ALA A 27 -1.46 1.06 -19.89
C ALA A 27 -2.61 2.09 -19.96
N GLY A 28 -2.47 3.21 -19.26
CA GLY A 28 -3.45 4.28 -19.16
C GLY A 28 -4.55 4.04 -18.12
N GLU A 29 -4.50 2.93 -17.38
CA GLU A 29 -5.51 2.57 -16.38
C GLU A 29 -4.98 2.73 -14.95
N LEU A 30 -5.82 3.30 -14.08
CA LEU A 30 -5.54 3.40 -12.65
C LEU A 30 -5.93 2.08 -11.97
N ARG A 31 -4.92 1.31 -11.58
CA ARG A 31 -5.08 0.00 -10.93
C ARG A 31 -4.70 0.09 -9.46
N ARG A 32 -5.06 -0.93 -8.68
CA ARG A 32 -4.84 -0.98 -7.22
C ARG A 32 -3.86 -2.09 -6.87
N ALA A 33 -2.98 -1.81 -5.92
CA ALA A 33 -2.03 -2.77 -5.41
C ALA A 33 -2.16 -2.93 -3.89
N VAL A 34 -1.81 -4.11 -3.41
CA VAL A 34 -1.78 -4.48 -1.99
C VAL A 34 -0.43 -5.05 -1.62
N THR A 35 0.05 -4.71 -0.42
CA THR A 35 1.23 -5.33 0.17
C THR A 35 1.18 -5.28 1.70
N VAL A 36 1.95 -6.16 2.35
CA VAL A 36 2.12 -6.15 3.80
C VAL A 36 3.36 -5.33 4.14
N VAL A 37 3.17 -4.23 4.86
CA VAL A 37 4.25 -3.34 5.32
C VAL A 37 4.84 -3.82 6.64
N LYS A 38 3.98 -4.32 7.53
CA LYS A 38 4.39 -4.82 8.86
C LYS A 38 3.64 -6.10 9.19
N LYS A 39 4.36 -7.03 9.82
CA LYS A 39 3.81 -8.17 10.56
C LYS A 39 4.73 -8.43 11.75
N LYS A 40 4.23 -8.25 12.97
CA LYS A 40 5.02 -8.32 14.21
C LYS A 40 5.62 -9.69 14.47
N HIS A 41 4.96 -10.74 14.02
CA HIS A 41 5.36 -12.12 14.29
C HIS A 41 5.52 -12.91 12.99
N GLY A 42 6.72 -13.47 12.80
CA GLY A 42 7.06 -14.30 11.65
C GLY A 42 7.16 -13.53 10.32
N PRO A 43 7.54 -14.22 9.24
CA PRO A 43 7.69 -13.59 7.93
C PRO A 43 6.34 -13.15 7.36
N HIS A 44 6.37 -12.08 6.56
CA HIS A 44 5.28 -11.68 5.68
C HIS A 44 5.76 -11.69 4.22
N VAL A 45 4.81 -11.80 3.30
CA VAL A 45 5.05 -11.67 1.87
C VAL A 45 5.61 -10.27 1.60
N ARG A 46 6.72 -10.19 0.86
CA ARG A 46 7.46 -8.95 0.56
C ARG A 46 7.25 -8.46 -0.88
N THR A 47 6.39 -9.14 -1.62
CA THR A 47 5.97 -8.78 -2.97
C THR A 47 4.72 -7.90 -2.91
N ILE A 48 4.55 -7.10 -3.97
CA ILE A 48 3.36 -6.29 -4.18
C ILE A 48 2.51 -7.01 -5.21
N HIS A 49 1.22 -7.15 -4.92
CA HIS A 49 0.27 -7.83 -5.79
C HIS A 49 -0.84 -6.86 -6.18
N GLU A 50 -1.43 -7.07 -7.34
CA GLU A 50 -2.65 -6.35 -7.71
C GLU A 50 -3.83 -6.83 -6.87
N ILE A 51 -4.70 -5.89 -6.51
CA ILE A 51 -5.98 -6.18 -5.87
C ILE A 51 -7.13 -5.69 -6.74
N THR A 52 -8.06 -6.58 -7.06
CA THR A 52 -9.27 -6.24 -7.82
C THR A 52 -10.48 -6.32 -6.90
N ILE A 53 -11.37 -5.33 -7.01
CA ILE A 53 -12.62 -5.28 -6.25
C ILE A 53 -13.75 -5.05 -7.25
N GLU A 54 -14.49 -6.12 -7.54
CA GLU A 54 -15.54 -6.18 -8.55
C GLU A 54 -16.69 -7.04 -8.02
N ASP A 55 -17.95 -6.69 -8.32
CA ASP A 55 -19.13 -7.51 -8.01
C ASP A 55 -19.16 -8.10 -6.58
N GLN A 56 -18.82 -7.27 -5.59
CA GLN A 56 -18.74 -7.66 -4.16
C GLN A 56 -17.68 -8.73 -3.84
N ARG A 57 -16.70 -8.94 -4.72
CA ARG A 57 -15.57 -9.85 -4.55
C ARG A 57 -14.27 -9.06 -4.45
N ILE A 58 -13.32 -9.63 -3.70
CA ILE A 58 -11.95 -9.16 -3.63
C ILE A 58 -11.06 -10.30 -4.13
N SER A 59 -10.18 -10.02 -5.08
CA SER A 59 -9.17 -10.96 -5.56
C SER A 59 -7.78 -10.33 -5.49
N VAL A 60 -6.77 -11.18 -5.30
CA VAL A 60 -5.35 -10.80 -5.31
C VAL A 60 -4.67 -11.53 -6.45
N GLY A 61 -3.94 -10.80 -7.30
CA GLY A 61 -3.21 -11.37 -8.43
C GLY A 61 -2.18 -12.40 -7.97
N ALA A 62 -2.09 -13.52 -8.69
CA ALA A 62 -1.16 -14.61 -8.37
C ALA A 62 0.31 -14.18 -8.49
N GLU A 63 0.60 -13.36 -9.50
CA GLU A 63 1.95 -12.88 -9.79
C GLU A 63 2.26 -11.56 -9.07
N ALA A 64 3.53 -11.39 -8.70
CA ALA A 64 4.02 -10.13 -8.17
C ALA A 64 4.14 -9.07 -9.28
N LEU A 65 3.86 -7.81 -8.95
CA LEU A 65 3.95 -6.65 -9.86
C LEU A 65 5.41 -6.21 -10.11
N SER A 66 6.26 -7.12 -10.58
CA SER A 66 7.69 -6.88 -10.82
C SER A 66 7.99 -5.86 -11.92
N MET A 67 7.06 -5.64 -12.85
CA MET A 67 7.18 -4.72 -13.97
C MET A 67 6.88 -3.25 -13.62
N PHE A 68 6.42 -2.98 -12.40
CA PHE A 68 5.98 -1.65 -11.95
C PHE A 68 6.86 -1.18 -10.78
N PRO A 69 8.05 -0.60 -11.05
CA PRO A 69 8.88 -0.07 -9.99
C PRO A 69 8.21 1.14 -9.31
N ASN A 70 8.58 1.40 -8.06
CA ASN A 70 8.16 2.60 -7.30
C ASN A 70 6.66 2.70 -6.94
N ILE A 71 5.89 1.61 -6.98
CA ILE A 71 4.46 1.59 -6.56
C ILE A 71 4.21 2.20 -5.16
N MET A 72 5.17 2.11 -4.23
CA MET A 72 5.04 2.58 -2.84
C MET A 72 5.66 3.97 -2.59
N VAL A 73 6.32 4.57 -3.58
CA VAL A 73 7.00 5.85 -3.40
C VAL A 73 6.05 6.98 -3.78
N THR A 74 5.43 7.61 -2.79
CA THR A 74 4.73 8.88 -2.99
C THR A 74 5.75 10.01 -3.01
N GLY A 75 5.92 10.64 -4.17
CA GLY A 75 6.64 11.90 -4.32
C GLY A 75 8.17 11.79 -4.22
N ARG A 76 8.84 11.85 -5.38
CA ARG A 76 10.14 12.51 -5.48
C ARG A 76 9.88 13.90 -6.03
N GLY A 77 10.17 14.94 -5.23
CA GLY A 77 10.55 16.22 -5.79
C GLY A 77 11.75 15.96 -6.71
N THR A 78 11.53 16.11 -8.00
CA THR A 78 12.62 16.33 -8.95
C THR A 78 12.91 17.81 -8.92
N ASP A 79 13.79 18.17 -8.00
CA ASP A 79 14.65 19.33 -8.02
C ASP A 79 16.01 18.90 -7.45
#